data_AF-A0A6G6W8X7-F1
#
_entry.id   AF-A0A6G6W8X7-F1
#
_cell.length_a   1.000
_cell.length_b   1.000
_cell.length_c   1.000
_cell.angle_alpha   90.00
_cell.angle_beta   90.00
_cell.angle_gamma   90.00
#
_symmetry.space_group_name_H-M   'P 1'
#
loop_
_entity.id
_entity.type
_entity.pdbx_description
1 polymer ?
#
loop_
_entity_poly.entity_id
_entity_poly.type
_entity_poly.pdbx_seq_one_letter_code
_entity_poly.pdbx_strand_id
1 'polypeptide(L)'
;MPKPALTRHVTFANTCALLALVVALGAGTATAANTIRSKDIANGQVKTVDLHDRSVTSAKVQDGTLGGVDVLDGSLTASDLASDAITATQLRDGSVGTSELQLGAVTGSQVADDSLSFADLASGGTAGSVSVPAGDVPDGQCEQKTLSIAGAETGDAVVFSVRGAVQPGVFFVATQVSAPSTALVQLCNLSGTTMEAISGLPVRVLTFH
;
A
#
# COMPACT_ATOMS: atom_id res chain seq x y z
N MET A 1 -44.86 -86.61 40.37
CA MET A 1 -43.41 -86.64 40.07
C MET A 1 -42.88 -85.21 40.07
N PRO A 2 -42.01 -84.83 41.01
CA PRO A 2 -41.47 -83.47 41.10
C PRO A 2 -40.44 -83.20 40.00
N LYS A 3 -40.57 -82.06 39.30
CA LYS A 3 -39.58 -81.57 38.33
C LYS A 3 -38.28 -81.19 39.06
N PRO A 4 -37.08 -81.63 38.63
CA PRO A 4 -35.84 -81.21 39.26
C PRO A 4 -35.60 -79.72 38.95
N ALA A 5 -35.48 -78.91 40.01
CA ALA A 5 -35.07 -77.52 39.88
C ALA A 5 -33.54 -77.47 39.67
N LEU A 6 -33.11 -77.05 38.48
CA LEU A 6 -31.70 -76.78 38.19
C LEU A 6 -31.27 -75.52 38.93
N THR A 7 -30.65 -75.66 40.10
CA THR A 7 -29.97 -74.54 40.77
C THR A 7 -28.63 -74.31 40.09
N ARG A 8 -28.60 -73.36 39.15
CA ARG A 8 -27.38 -72.94 38.45
C ARG A 8 -26.49 -72.16 39.43
N HIS A 9 -25.50 -72.84 40.02
CA HIS A 9 -24.48 -72.19 40.83
C HIS A 9 -23.51 -71.41 39.92
N VAL A 10 -23.41 -70.11 40.16
CA VAL A 10 -22.42 -69.26 39.49
C VAL A 10 -21.04 -69.67 40.01
N THR A 11 -20.14 -70.09 39.12
CA THR A 11 -18.76 -70.43 39.50
C THR A 11 -17.99 -69.18 39.91
N PHE A 12 -16.97 -69.32 40.75
CA PHE A 12 -16.08 -68.23 41.13
C PHE A 12 -15.50 -67.48 39.91
N ALA A 13 -15.19 -68.22 38.84
CA ALA A 13 -14.76 -67.65 37.56
C ALA A 13 -15.82 -66.74 36.93
N ASN A 14 -17.09 -67.15 36.93
CA ASN A 14 -18.18 -66.32 36.41
C ASN A 14 -18.42 -65.08 37.27
N THR A 15 -18.25 -65.18 38.59
CA THR A 15 -18.37 -64.04 39.50
C THR A 15 -17.22 -63.04 39.28
N CYS A 16 -15.98 -63.51 39.18
CA CYS A 16 -14.82 -62.65 38.88
C CYS A 16 -14.90 -62.04 37.48
N ALA A 17 -15.33 -62.81 36.47
CA ALA A 17 -15.51 -62.30 35.12
C ALA A 17 -16.61 -61.23 35.08
N LEU A 18 -17.74 -61.46 35.76
CA LEU A 18 -18.82 -60.48 35.84
C LEU A 18 -18.40 -59.24 36.63
N LEU A 19 -17.65 -59.40 37.72
CA LEU A 19 -17.13 -58.27 38.51
C LEU A 19 -16.11 -57.45 37.72
N ALA A 20 -15.17 -58.10 37.03
CA ALA A 20 -14.20 -57.42 36.15
C ALA A 20 -14.91 -56.68 35.01
N LEU A 21 -15.95 -57.31 34.42
CA LEU A 21 -16.77 -56.70 33.39
C LEU A 21 -17.56 -55.49 33.92
N VAL A 22 -18.12 -55.60 35.12
CA VAL A 22 -18.84 -54.50 35.80
C VAL A 22 -17.88 -53.37 36.20
N VAL A 23 -16.64 -53.66 36.59
CA VAL A 23 -15.65 -52.61 36.86
C VAL A 23 -15.17 -51.95 35.57
N ALA A 24 -14.94 -52.74 34.52
CA ALA A 24 -14.47 -52.24 33.22
C ALA A 24 -15.56 -51.44 32.46
N LEU A 25 -16.84 -51.77 32.64
CA LEU A 25 -17.95 -51.14 31.92
C LEU A 25 -18.87 -50.26 32.80
N GLY A 26 -18.89 -50.49 34.11
CA GLY A 26 -19.95 -50.01 35.01
C GLY A 26 -19.49 -49.16 36.20
N ALA A 27 -18.18 -49.03 36.45
CA ALA A 27 -17.65 -48.13 37.48
C ALA A 27 -17.14 -46.79 36.93
N GLY A 28 -17.17 -46.58 35.62
CA GLY A 28 -16.86 -45.31 34.97
C GLY A 28 -17.71 -45.16 33.73
N THR A 29 -18.71 -44.30 33.79
CA THR A 29 -19.56 -43.98 32.65
C THR A 29 -18.70 -43.58 31.45
N ALA A 30 -19.02 -44.11 30.26
CA ALA A 30 -18.44 -43.71 28.97
C ALA A 30 -18.82 -42.26 28.55
N THR A 31 -18.84 -41.33 29.50
CA THR A 31 -19.21 -39.93 29.30
C THR A 31 -18.09 -39.03 29.78
N ALA A 32 -17.14 -38.86 28.87
CA ALA A 32 -16.09 -37.85 28.80
C ALA A 32 -16.62 -36.41 28.68
N ALA A 33 -17.80 -36.09 29.21
CA ALA A 33 -18.24 -34.70 29.30
C ALA A 33 -17.64 -34.11 30.59
N ASN A 34 -16.51 -33.42 30.47
CA ASN A 34 -15.75 -32.69 31.52
C ASN A 34 -14.64 -33.45 32.29
N THR A 35 -14.30 -34.69 31.96
CA THR A 35 -13.16 -35.40 32.58
C THR A 35 -11.89 -35.40 31.74
N ILE A 36 -11.98 -35.22 30.42
CA ILE A 36 -10.83 -35.15 29.52
C ILE A 36 -10.22 -33.74 29.58
N ARG A 37 -8.98 -33.64 30.05
CA ARG A 37 -8.18 -32.41 30.07
C ARG A 37 -7.05 -32.51 29.06
N SER A 38 -6.33 -31.40 28.81
CA SER A 38 -5.20 -31.39 27.87
C SER A 38 -4.16 -32.48 28.13
N LYS A 39 -3.92 -32.85 29.39
CA LYS A 39 -2.98 -33.93 29.77
C LYS A 39 -3.43 -35.33 29.35
N ASP A 40 -4.73 -35.52 29.12
CA ASP A 40 -5.33 -36.80 28.75
C ASP A 40 -5.35 -36.98 27.21
N ILE A 41 -4.98 -35.94 26.45
CA ILE A 41 -4.86 -35.94 24.99
C ILE A 41 -3.37 -35.89 24.63
N ALA A 42 -2.88 -36.93 23.96
CA ALA A 42 -1.50 -36.92 23.48
C ALA A 42 -1.30 -35.87 22.36
N ASN A 43 -0.12 -35.25 22.31
CA ASN A 43 0.19 -34.21 21.33
C ASN A 43 0.00 -34.72 19.89
N GLY A 44 -0.62 -33.89 19.04
CA GLY A 44 -0.88 -34.19 17.64
C GLY A 44 -1.99 -35.23 17.39
N GLN A 45 -2.71 -35.69 18.42
CA GLN A 45 -3.80 -36.67 18.23
C GLN A 45 -5.09 -36.05 17.70
N VAL A 46 -5.38 -34.79 17.99
CA VAL A 46 -6.54 -34.08 17.43
C VAL A 46 -6.21 -33.68 15.99
N LYS A 47 -6.91 -34.28 15.04
CA LYS A 47 -6.78 -34.04 13.59
C LYS A 47 -7.98 -33.24 13.10
N THR A 48 -7.89 -32.76 11.86
CA THR A 48 -8.97 -32.00 11.21
C THR A 48 -10.28 -32.79 11.16
N VAL A 49 -10.23 -34.11 10.98
CA VAL A 49 -11.42 -34.99 10.94
C VAL A 49 -12.13 -35.09 12.30
N ASP A 50 -11.45 -34.78 13.41
CA ASP A 50 -12.02 -34.82 14.75
C ASP A 50 -12.77 -33.51 15.09
N LEU A 51 -12.59 -32.47 14.28
CA LEU A 51 -13.24 -31.16 14.43
C LEU A 51 -14.33 -31.00 13.39
N HIS A 52 -15.57 -30.80 13.83
CA HIS A 52 -16.64 -30.39 12.92
C HIS A 52 -16.32 -29.01 12.30
N ASP A 53 -16.83 -28.78 11.09
CA ASP A 53 -16.70 -27.50 10.42
C ASP A 53 -17.19 -26.36 11.31
N ARG A 54 -16.42 -25.26 11.34
CA ARG A 54 -16.73 -24.05 12.13
C ARG A 54 -16.83 -24.28 13.64
N SER A 55 -16.39 -25.43 14.15
CA SER A 55 -16.43 -25.75 15.58
C SER A 55 -15.46 -24.90 16.41
N VAL A 56 -14.36 -24.41 15.81
CA VAL A 56 -13.44 -23.45 16.43
C VAL A 56 -13.91 -22.03 16.09
N THR A 57 -14.63 -21.42 17.02
CA THR A 57 -15.11 -20.03 16.93
C THR A 57 -14.08 -19.06 17.53
N SER A 58 -14.17 -17.77 17.24
CA SER A 58 -13.30 -16.74 17.85
C SER A 58 -13.27 -16.82 19.38
N ALA A 59 -14.41 -17.02 20.04
CA ALA A 59 -14.49 -17.16 21.50
C ALA A 59 -13.74 -18.37 22.09
N LYS A 60 -13.28 -19.32 21.25
CA LYS A 60 -12.48 -20.48 21.65
C LYS A 60 -10.98 -20.28 21.42
N VAL A 61 -10.59 -19.18 20.77
CA VAL A 61 -9.20 -18.81 20.53
C VAL A 61 -8.86 -17.68 21.51
N GLN A 62 -7.73 -17.82 22.20
CA GLN A 62 -7.26 -16.78 23.10
C GLN A 62 -6.73 -15.60 22.28
N ASP A 63 -7.11 -14.38 22.66
CA ASP A 63 -6.64 -13.18 21.96
C ASP A 63 -5.11 -13.05 22.02
N GLY A 64 -4.52 -12.64 20.89
CA GLY A 64 -3.08 -12.42 20.75
C GLY A 64 -2.23 -13.68 20.59
N THR A 65 -2.83 -14.88 20.52
CA THR A 65 -2.06 -16.13 20.32
C THR A 65 -1.81 -16.50 18.87
N LEU A 66 -2.57 -15.93 17.93
CA LEU A 66 -2.37 -16.15 16.49
C LEU A 66 -1.32 -15.17 15.96
N GLY A 67 -0.27 -15.70 15.35
CA GLY A 67 0.78 -14.93 14.69
C GLY A 67 0.85 -15.20 13.19
N GLY A 68 1.82 -14.58 12.51
CA GLY A 68 2.02 -14.77 11.07
C GLY A 68 2.27 -16.24 10.67
N VAL A 69 2.85 -17.05 11.56
CA VAL A 69 3.13 -18.48 11.28
C VAL A 69 1.86 -19.32 11.19
N ASP A 70 0.77 -18.85 11.80
CA ASP A 70 -0.52 -19.54 11.84
C ASP A 70 -1.41 -19.17 10.65
N VAL A 71 -0.98 -18.18 9.84
CA VAL A 71 -1.70 -17.65 8.69
C VAL A 71 -0.96 -18.02 7.41
N LEU A 72 -1.66 -18.63 6.46
CA LEU A 72 -1.09 -18.93 5.17
C LEU A 72 -0.79 -17.63 4.38
N ASP A 73 0.40 -17.53 3.81
CA ASP A 73 0.79 -16.37 3.01
C ASP A 73 -0.21 -16.10 1.87
N GLY A 74 -0.66 -14.84 1.77
CA GLY A 74 -1.62 -14.40 0.76
C GLY A 74 -3.06 -14.89 0.96
N SER A 75 -3.37 -15.58 2.06
CA SER A 75 -4.74 -16.04 2.34
C SER A 75 -5.69 -14.94 2.81
N LEU A 76 -5.16 -13.85 3.37
CA LEU A 76 -5.95 -12.70 3.80
C LEU A 76 -6.25 -11.78 2.62
N THR A 77 -7.52 -11.42 2.47
CA THR A 77 -8.04 -10.54 1.44
C THR A 77 -8.68 -9.29 2.05
N ALA A 78 -9.07 -8.33 1.22
CA ALA A 78 -9.75 -7.13 1.68
C ALA A 78 -11.08 -7.42 2.43
N SER A 79 -11.76 -8.54 2.14
CA SER A 79 -12.99 -8.91 2.86
C SER A 79 -12.76 -9.46 4.27
N ASP A 80 -11.52 -9.85 4.59
CA ASP A 80 -11.16 -10.35 5.92
C ASP A 80 -10.78 -9.21 6.88
N LEU A 81 -10.58 -8.00 6.35
CA LEU A 81 -10.23 -6.81 7.10
C LEU A 81 -11.47 -5.95 7.34
N ALA A 82 -11.73 -5.60 8.60
CA ALA A 82 -12.73 -4.59 8.91
C ALA A 82 -12.29 -3.21 8.36
N SER A 83 -13.25 -2.32 8.13
CA SER A 83 -12.95 -0.93 7.82
C SER A 83 -12.03 -0.34 8.88
N ASP A 84 -11.00 0.39 8.44
CA ASP A 84 -9.98 1.02 9.28
C ASP A 84 -9.18 0.06 10.18
N ALA A 85 -9.18 -1.25 9.88
CA ALA A 85 -8.42 -2.24 10.65
C ALA A 85 -6.89 -2.04 10.58
N ILE A 86 -6.42 -1.33 9.54
CA ILE A 86 -5.00 -1.00 9.34
C ILE A 86 -4.81 0.51 9.53
N THR A 87 -4.11 0.90 10.58
CA THR A 87 -3.73 2.27 10.92
C THR A 87 -2.30 2.57 10.49
N ALA A 88 -1.95 3.85 10.41
CA ALA A 88 -0.61 4.28 10.01
C ALA A 88 0.52 3.65 10.85
N THR A 89 0.29 3.41 12.15
CA THR A 89 1.25 2.78 13.07
C THR A 89 1.54 1.31 12.76
N GLN A 90 0.67 0.63 12.00
CA GLN A 90 0.85 -0.76 11.59
C GLN A 90 1.59 -0.88 10.25
N LEU A 91 1.75 0.23 9.52
CA LEU A 91 2.51 0.29 8.28
C LEU A 91 3.96 0.65 8.60
N ARG A 92 4.90 -0.16 8.08
CA ARG A 92 6.33 0.17 8.16
C ARG A 92 6.67 1.24 7.13
N ASP A 93 7.67 2.06 7.41
CA ASP A 93 8.17 3.05 6.45
C ASP A 93 8.54 2.36 5.13
N GLY A 94 8.01 2.90 4.02
CA GLY A 94 8.21 2.36 2.68
C GLY A 94 7.46 1.06 2.36
N SER A 95 6.56 0.58 3.23
CA SER A 95 5.76 -0.62 2.97
C SER A 95 4.66 -0.42 1.92
N VAL A 96 4.27 0.83 1.67
CA VAL A 96 3.34 1.20 0.59
C VAL A 96 4.17 1.76 -0.54
N GLY A 97 4.26 1.02 -1.64
CA GLY A 97 4.92 1.42 -2.87
C GLY A 97 3.95 2.04 -3.87
N THR A 98 4.47 2.36 -5.05
CA THR A 98 3.68 2.96 -6.13
C THR A 98 2.68 1.99 -6.75
N SER A 99 2.93 0.68 -6.69
CA SER A 99 1.99 -0.34 -7.18
C SER A 99 0.73 -0.46 -6.29
N GLU A 100 0.84 -0.09 -5.02
CA GLU A 100 -0.28 -0.12 -4.07
C GLU A 100 -1.15 1.15 -4.16
N LEU A 101 -0.64 2.21 -4.80
CA LEU A 101 -1.37 3.47 -5.00
C LEU A 101 -2.00 3.52 -6.39
N GLN A 102 -3.33 3.46 -6.42
CA GLN A 102 -4.08 3.63 -7.67
C GLN A 102 -3.98 5.07 -8.19
N LEU A 103 -4.25 5.25 -9.49
CA LEU A 103 -4.34 6.59 -10.07
C LEU A 103 -5.42 7.41 -9.33
N GLY A 104 -5.04 8.60 -8.85
CA GLY A 104 -5.91 9.47 -8.07
C GLY A 104 -6.05 9.11 -6.59
N ALA A 105 -5.33 8.10 -6.09
CA ALA A 105 -5.35 7.73 -4.67
C ALA A 105 -4.76 8.81 -3.75
N VAL A 106 -3.86 9.64 -4.29
CA VAL A 106 -3.28 10.81 -3.61
C VAL A 106 -3.77 12.07 -4.33
N THR A 107 -4.58 12.85 -3.63
CA THR A 107 -5.15 14.13 -4.05
C THR A 107 -4.39 15.29 -3.40
N GLY A 108 -4.60 16.51 -3.89
CA GLY A 108 -3.92 17.70 -3.34
C GLY A 108 -4.10 17.85 -1.82
N SER A 109 -5.27 17.51 -1.27
CA SER A 109 -5.52 17.57 0.19
C SER A 109 -4.74 16.54 1.01
N GLN A 110 -4.17 15.51 0.38
CA GLN A 110 -3.34 14.50 1.05
C GLN A 110 -1.85 14.86 1.01
N VAL A 111 -1.47 15.89 0.25
CA VAL A 111 -0.10 16.40 0.21
C VAL A 111 0.01 17.53 1.23
N ALA A 112 0.96 17.42 2.16
CA ALA A 112 1.16 18.45 3.16
C ALA A 112 1.70 19.73 2.50
N ASP A 113 1.23 20.89 2.98
CA ASP A 113 1.74 22.19 2.54
C ASP A 113 3.27 22.25 2.74
N ASP A 114 3.96 22.88 1.79
CA ASP A 114 5.42 23.03 1.75
C ASP A 114 6.24 21.72 1.73
N SER A 115 5.60 20.55 1.58
CA SER A 115 6.30 19.26 1.53
C SER A 115 6.97 18.95 0.20
N LEU A 116 6.55 19.61 -0.89
CA LEU A 116 7.08 19.42 -2.23
C LEU A 116 8.06 20.53 -2.60
N SER A 117 9.19 20.12 -3.17
CA SER A 117 10.23 21.00 -3.70
C SER A 117 10.41 20.79 -5.20
N PHE A 118 11.18 21.67 -5.85
CA PHE A 118 11.56 21.47 -7.26
C PHE A 118 12.33 20.16 -7.51
N ALA A 119 12.97 19.56 -6.51
CA ALA A 119 13.64 18.27 -6.65
C ALA A 119 12.63 17.12 -6.82
N ASP A 120 11.43 17.25 -6.27
CA ASP A 120 10.36 16.25 -6.34
C ASP A 120 9.62 16.30 -7.70
N LEU A 121 9.77 17.41 -8.44
CA LEU A 121 9.23 17.62 -9.79
C LEU A 121 10.11 17.06 -10.90
N ALA A 122 11.14 16.26 -10.58
CA ALA A 122 12.19 15.86 -11.52
C ALA A 122 11.70 15.06 -12.74
N SER A 123 10.46 14.56 -12.74
CA SER A 123 9.83 13.82 -13.85
C SER A 123 8.54 14.45 -14.41
N GLY A 124 8.04 15.55 -13.83
CA GLY A 124 6.74 16.15 -14.18
C GLY A 124 6.76 17.17 -15.30
N GLY A 125 7.92 17.40 -15.94
CA GLY A 125 8.04 18.43 -16.96
C GLY A 125 9.03 18.07 -18.05
N THR A 126 8.70 18.42 -19.29
CA THR A 126 9.63 18.32 -20.41
C THR A 126 10.83 19.22 -20.12
N ALA A 127 12.00 18.61 -19.99
CA ALA A 127 13.25 19.33 -19.84
C ALA A 127 13.75 19.72 -21.22
N GLY A 128 13.83 21.02 -21.48
CA GLY A 128 14.35 21.56 -22.73
C GLY A 128 15.38 22.65 -22.49
N SER A 129 16.03 23.04 -23.56
CA SER A 129 16.77 24.30 -23.60
C SER A 129 16.21 25.17 -24.71
N VAL A 130 16.15 26.47 -24.44
CA VAL A 130 15.77 27.46 -25.44
C VAL A 130 16.97 28.35 -25.74
N SER A 131 17.07 28.76 -27.00
CA SER A 131 18.04 29.74 -27.47
C SER A 131 17.32 30.91 -28.14
N VAL A 132 17.83 32.11 -27.92
CA VAL A 132 17.36 33.37 -28.51
C VAL A 132 18.53 33.98 -29.27
N PRO A 133 18.40 34.24 -30.59
CA PRO A 133 19.44 34.86 -31.40
C PRO A 133 19.88 36.23 -30.88
N ALA A 134 21.10 36.65 -31.26
CA ALA A 134 21.56 38.01 -30.98
C ALA A 134 20.71 39.04 -31.75
N GLY A 135 20.44 40.19 -31.14
CA GLY A 135 19.70 41.28 -31.77
C GLY A 135 18.20 41.03 -31.96
N ASP A 136 17.65 39.93 -31.42
CA ASP A 136 16.22 39.58 -31.52
C ASP A 136 15.29 40.63 -30.91
N VAL A 137 15.78 41.37 -29.91
CA VAL A 137 15.11 42.51 -29.28
C VAL A 137 16.07 43.71 -29.30
N PRO A 138 15.74 44.80 -30.01
CA PRO A 138 16.54 46.02 -30.03
C PRO A 138 16.72 46.61 -28.62
N ASP A 139 17.78 47.40 -28.45
CA ASP A 139 18.00 48.11 -27.19
C ASP A 139 16.86 49.08 -26.87
N GLY A 140 16.47 49.13 -25.60
CA GLY A 140 15.37 49.94 -25.10
C GLY A 140 13.97 49.40 -25.42
N GLN A 141 13.85 48.18 -25.94
CA GLN A 141 12.56 47.60 -26.36
C GLN A 141 12.18 46.35 -25.57
N CYS A 142 10.87 46.08 -25.56
CA CYS A 142 10.27 44.86 -25.05
C CYS A 142 9.41 44.23 -26.15
N GLU A 143 9.73 43.00 -26.52
CA GLU A 143 8.98 42.24 -27.53
C GLU A 143 8.47 40.92 -26.99
N GLN A 144 7.28 40.54 -27.44
CA GLN A 144 6.76 39.22 -27.20
C GLN A 144 7.38 38.25 -28.19
N LYS A 145 8.05 37.21 -27.69
CA LYS A 145 8.61 36.14 -28.52
C LYS A 145 7.90 34.83 -28.23
N THR A 146 7.80 34.01 -29.26
CA THR A 146 7.32 32.64 -29.14
C THR A 146 8.52 31.70 -29.09
N LEU A 147 8.66 30.99 -27.98
CA LEU A 147 9.71 29.99 -27.80
C LEU A 147 9.15 28.60 -28.06
N SER A 148 9.88 27.80 -28.82
CA SER A 148 9.53 26.39 -29.00
C SER A 148 10.00 25.59 -27.79
N ILE A 149 9.06 25.03 -27.04
CA ILE A 149 9.32 24.19 -25.87
C ILE A 149 8.65 22.86 -26.12
N ALA A 150 9.44 21.85 -26.50
CA ALA A 150 8.93 20.53 -26.80
C ALA A 150 8.13 19.98 -25.61
N GLY A 151 6.96 19.40 -25.88
CA GLY A 151 6.09 18.77 -24.87
C GLY A 151 5.24 19.71 -24.03
N ALA A 152 5.26 21.02 -24.30
CA ALA A 152 4.34 21.96 -23.67
C ALA A 152 2.91 21.79 -24.21
N GLU A 153 1.91 21.76 -23.34
CA GLU A 153 0.48 21.73 -23.65
C GLU A 153 -0.20 23.06 -23.26
N THR A 154 -1.35 23.34 -23.88
CA THR A 154 -2.05 24.60 -23.63
C THR A 154 -2.55 24.65 -22.19
N GLY A 155 -2.19 25.70 -21.45
CA GLY A 155 -2.53 25.83 -20.02
C GLY A 155 -1.40 25.49 -19.05
N ASP A 156 -0.28 24.97 -19.54
CA ASP A 156 0.87 24.67 -18.70
C ASP A 156 1.53 25.92 -18.10
N ALA A 157 2.09 25.78 -16.90
CA ALA A 157 2.94 26.78 -16.29
C ALA A 157 4.39 26.60 -16.75
N VAL A 158 5.04 27.67 -17.20
CA VAL A 158 6.44 27.63 -17.65
C VAL A 158 7.35 28.20 -16.57
N VAL A 159 8.35 27.42 -16.16
CA VAL A 159 9.40 27.85 -15.24
C VAL A 159 10.71 27.93 -16.00
N PHE A 160 11.23 29.14 -16.19
CA PHE A 160 12.58 29.36 -16.71
C PHE A 160 13.57 29.29 -15.55
N SER A 161 14.63 28.50 -15.72
CA SER A 161 15.75 28.50 -14.81
C SER A 161 16.92 29.20 -15.47
N VAL A 162 17.03 30.51 -15.28
CA VAL A 162 18.18 31.31 -15.75
C VAL A 162 19.41 30.97 -14.92
N ARG A 163 20.01 29.80 -15.20
CA ARG A 163 21.29 29.35 -14.62
C ARG A 163 22.50 29.74 -15.48
N GLY A 164 22.30 30.51 -16.56
CA GLY A 164 23.34 31.02 -17.44
C GLY A 164 23.61 32.51 -17.24
N ALA A 165 24.75 32.99 -17.73
CA ALA A 165 25.07 34.42 -17.76
C ALA A 165 24.13 35.11 -18.76
N VAL A 166 23.10 35.78 -18.25
CA VAL A 166 22.29 36.71 -19.04
C VAL A 166 22.94 38.09 -18.97
N GLN A 167 23.03 38.76 -20.10
CA GLN A 167 23.55 40.12 -20.17
C GLN A 167 22.80 41.05 -19.20
N PRO A 168 23.50 41.89 -18.42
CA PRO A 168 22.84 42.88 -17.56
C PRO A 168 21.87 43.76 -18.37
N GLY A 169 20.66 43.95 -17.83
CA GLY A 169 19.60 44.71 -18.49
C GLY A 169 18.71 43.89 -19.44
N VAL A 170 19.02 42.61 -19.70
CA VAL A 170 18.12 41.70 -20.43
C VAL A 170 17.31 40.88 -19.43
N PHE A 171 15.98 40.89 -19.55
CA PHE A 171 15.08 40.12 -18.68
C PHE A 171 14.00 39.38 -19.45
N PHE A 172 13.53 38.30 -18.83
CA PHE A 172 12.55 37.36 -19.37
C PHE A 172 11.37 37.25 -18.42
N VAL A 173 10.17 37.36 -18.95
CA VAL A 173 8.94 37.05 -18.21
C VAL A 173 8.18 35.98 -18.98
N ALA A 174 8.00 34.81 -18.36
CA ALA A 174 7.09 33.80 -18.84
C ALA A 174 5.67 34.34 -18.74
N THR A 175 4.88 34.23 -19.81
CA THR A 175 3.48 34.62 -19.76
C THR A 175 2.58 33.39 -19.67
N GLN A 176 2.58 32.53 -20.69
CA GLN A 176 1.73 31.33 -20.74
C GLN A 176 2.10 30.42 -21.93
N VAL A 177 1.73 29.14 -21.85
CA VAL A 177 1.67 28.24 -23.01
C VAL A 177 0.29 28.38 -23.66
N SER A 178 0.21 29.16 -24.74
CA SER A 178 -1.04 29.44 -25.45
C SER A 178 -1.32 28.50 -26.61
N ALA A 179 -0.35 27.67 -27.01
CA ALA A 179 -0.49 26.66 -28.04
C ALA A 179 0.52 25.52 -27.82
N PRO A 180 0.23 24.29 -28.30
CA PRO A 180 1.11 23.15 -28.12
C PRO A 180 2.54 23.41 -28.60
N SER A 181 3.51 22.96 -27.81
CA SER A 181 4.95 23.12 -28.03
C SER A 181 5.47 24.56 -28.11
N THR A 182 4.66 25.56 -27.74
CA THR A 182 5.06 26.97 -27.82
C THR A 182 4.67 27.76 -26.58
N ALA A 183 5.61 28.50 -26.00
CA ALA A 183 5.32 29.45 -24.94
C ALA A 183 5.53 30.89 -25.41
N LEU A 184 4.63 31.77 -24.99
CA LEU A 184 4.80 33.19 -25.13
C LEU A 184 5.62 33.72 -23.96
N VAL A 185 6.68 34.44 -24.30
CA VAL A 185 7.53 35.15 -23.35
C VAL A 185 7.61 36.61 -23.73
N GLN A 186 7.70 37.47 -22.72
CA GLN A 186 8.11 38.85 -22.92
C GLN A 186 9.62 38.93 -22.70
N LEU A 187 10.34 39.31 -23.75
CA LEU A 187 11.77 39.64 -23.67
C LEU A 187 11.93 41.14 -23.72
N CYS A 188 12.77 41.66 -22.83
CA CYS A 188 13.14 43.06 -22.82
C CYS A 188 14.64 43.19 -22.82
N ASN A 189 15.16 44.06 -23.68
CA ASN A 189 16.56 44.43 -23.74
C ASN A 189 16.70 45.90 -23.31
N LEU A 190 17.14 46.11 -22.07
CA LEU A 190 17.47 47.43 -21.50
C LEU A 190 18.96 47.52 -21.18
N SER A 191 19.79 46.79 -21.92
CA SER A 191 21.23 46.70 -21.65
C SER A 191 22.01 47.95 -22.07
N GLY A 192 21.44 48.82 -22.90
CA GLY A 192 22.15 49.93 -23.54
C GLY A 192 22.93 49.50 -24.80
N THR A 193 22.82 48.24 -25.20
CA THR A 193 23.47 47.68 -26.39
C THR A 193 22.57 46.66 -27.08
N THR A 194 23.01 46.16 -28.25
CA THR A 194 22.37 44.99 -28.87
C THR A 194 22.46 43.79 -27.94
N MET A 195 21.34 43.07 -27.80
CA MET A 195 21.27 41.84 -27.02
C MET A 195 22.21 40.77 -27.59
N GLU A 196 23.04 40.17 -26.74
CA GLU A 196 23.84 39.00 -27.11
C GLU A 196 22.97 37.73 -27.26
N ALA A 197 23.45 36.75 -28.05
CA ALA A 197 22.73 35.50 -28.21
C ALA A 197 22.66 34.73 -26.89
N ILE A 198 21.45 34.33 -26.49
CA ILE A 198 21.23 33.48 -25.34
C ILE A 198 21.10 32.07 -25.84
N SER A 199 21.89 31.16 -25.29
CA SER A 199 21.90 29.77 -25.74
C SER A 199 21.80 28.82 -24.56
N GLY A 200 21.08 27.72 -24.76
CA GLY A 200 21.03 26.63 -23.79
C GLY A 200 20.28 26.98 -22.49
N LEU A 201 19.38 27.97 -22.51
CA LEU A 201 18.61 28.38 -21.32
C LEU A 201 17.71 27.23 -20.87
N PRO A 202 17.91 26.63 -19.68
CA PRO A 202 17.06 25.53 -19.22
C PRO A 202 15.63 25.99 -18.95
N VAL A 203 14.67 25.24 -19.50
CA VAL A 203 13.24 25.49 -19.31
C VAL A 203 12.56 24.22 -18.84
N ARG A 204 11.63 24.38 -17.89
CA ARG A 204 10.75 23.31 -17.43
C ARG A 204 9.30 23.75 -17.60
N VAL A 205 8.50 22.86 -18.15
CA VAL A 205 7.05 23.05 -18.27
C VAL A 205 6.38 22.22 -17.19
N LEU A 206 5.52 22.83 -16.39
CA LEU A 206 4.74 22.19 -15.35
C LEU A 206 3.30 22.08 -15.85
N THR A 207 2.90 20.85 -16.14
CA THR A 207 1.52 20.52 -16.52
C THR A 207 0.74 20.17 -15.25
N PHE A 208 -0.34 20.91 -14.98
CA PHE A 208 -1.28 20.58 -13.92
C PHE A 208 -2.52 19.98 -14.58
N HIS A 209 -2.79 18.70 -14.32
CA HIS A 209 -3.99 18.00 -14.79
C HIS A 209 -5.11 18.06 -13.74
#